data_AF-A0A1Q8FWI6-F1
#
_entry.id   AF-A0A1Q8FWI6-F1
#
_cell.length_a   1.000
_cell.length_b   1.000
_cell.length_c   1.000
_cell.angle_alpha   90.00
_cell.angle_beta   90.00
_cell.angle_gamma   90.00
#
_symmetry.space_group_name_H-M   'P 1'
#
loop_
_entity.id
_entity.type
_entity.pdbx_description
1 polymer ?
#
loop_
_entity_poly.entity_id
_entity_poly.type
_entity_poly.pdbx_seq_one_letter_code
_entity_poly.pdbx_strand_id
1 'polypeptide(L)'
;MDKWGQTLPILAGFIVAVLAINEVEPTVNFAVTGDLPGLLAVAAVAILIPAFAEELVFRVSLAGRRGRVRAALAIAAFVLWHPVQAWLGLPMAQAVFLEPGFLAITAALGLACTLAWRISGSIWPPALLHWLVVVGWKGLTAPV
;
A
#
# COMPACT_ATOMS: atom_id res chain seq x y z
N MET A 1 -12.00 -10.73 -18.86
CA MET A 1 -12.09 -10.28 -17.45
C MET A 1 -12.65 -8.88 -17.44
N ASP A 2 -13.60 -8.62 -16.56
CA ASP A 2 -14.08 -7.28 -16.28
C ASP A 2 -12.93 -6.41 -15.76
N LYS A 3 -13.08 -5.08 -15.83
CA LYS A 3 -11.99 -4.14 -15.47
C LYS A 3 -11.56 -4.25 -13.99
N TRP A 4 -12.44 -4.79 -13.14
CA TRP A 4 -12.12 -5.05 -11.74
C TRP A 4 -11.41 -6.40 -11.58
N GLY A 5 -11.80 -7.45 -12.30
CA GLY A 5 -11.08 -8.74 -12.29
C GLY A 5 -9.59 -8.64 -12.66
N GLN A 6 -9.18 -7.57 -13.36
CA GLN A 6 -7.76 -7.29 -13.64
C GLN A 6 -6.95 -6.86 -12.39
N THR A 7 -7.57 -6.62 -11.24
CA THR A 7 -6.83 -6.33 -10.00
C THR A 7 -6.27 -7.56 -9.31
N LEU A 8 -6.86 -8.74 -9.54
CA LEU A 8 -6.34 -10.01 -9.02
C LEU A 8 -4.91 -10.31 -9.50
N PRO A 9 -4.59 -10.27 -10.82
CA PRO A 9 -3.20 -10.47 -11.26
C PRO A 9 -2.27 -9.35 -10.80
N ILE A 10 -2.77 -8.12 -10.60
CA ILE A 10 -1.97 -7.02 -10.04
C ILE A 10 -1.61 -7.31 -8.58
N LEU A 11 -2.57 -7.77 -7.77
CA LEU A 11 -2.33 -8.18 -6.39
C LEU A 11 -1.36 -9.37 -6.32
N ALA A 12 -1.51 -10.38 -7.20
CA ALA A 12 -0.57 -11.49 -7.27
C ALA A 12 0.85 -11.01 -7.61
N GLY A 13 1.00 -10.13 -8.59
CA GLY A 13 2.30 -9.53 -8.93
C GLY A 13 2.89 -8.71 -7.78
N PHE A 14 2.06 -7.98 -7.03
CA PHE A 14 2.47 -7.28 -5.82
C PHE A 14 2.97 -8.25 -4.74
N ILE A 15 2.24 -9.35 -4.47
CA ILE A 15 2.65 -10.36 -3.48
C ILE A 15 4.00 -10.97 -3.87
N VAL A 16 4.21 -11.31 -5.15
CA VAL A 16 5.51 -11.80 -5.63
C VAL A 16 6.62 -10.78 -5.39
N ALA A 17 6.36 -9.48 -5.64
CA ALA A 17 7.34 -8.44 -5.38
C ALA A 17 7.67 -8.32 -3.88
N VAL A 18 6.68 -8.41 -2.99
CA VAL A 18 6.90 -8.40 -1.53
C VAL A 18 7.78 -9.56 -1.11
N LEU A 19 7.47 -10.77 -1.57
CA LEU A 19 8.27 -11.96 -1.24
C LEU A 19 9.71 -11.81 -1.74
N ALA A 20 9.90 -11.34 -2.98
CA ALA A 20 11.24 -11.11 -3.53
C ALA A 20 12.04 -10.04 -2.77
N ILE A 21 11.39 -8.97 -2.30
CA ILE A 21 12.04 -7.94 -1.46
C ILE A 21 12.44 -8.55 -0.11
N ASN A 22 11.56 -9.34 0.50
CA ASN A 22 11.79 -9.95 1.81
C ASN A 22 12.98 -10.92 1.82
N GLU A 23 13.29 -11.60 0.71
CA GLU A 23 14.48 -12.46 0.59
C GLU A 23 15.79 -11.66 0.62
N VAL A 24 15.77 -10.39 0.21
CA VAL A 24 16.96 -9.52 0.17
C VAL A 24 17.08 -8.70 1.45
N GLU A 25 15.95 -8.16 1.92
CA GLU A 25 15.85 -7.33 3.11
C GLU A 25 14.66 -7.82 3.95
N PRO A 26 14.92 -8.68 4.96
CA PRO A 26 13.88 -9.24 5.80
C PRO A 26 13.07 -8.14 6.48
N THR A 27 11.82 -8.00 6.05
CA THR A 27 10.87 -6.95 6.49
C THR A 27 9.54 -7.53 6.94
N VAL A 28 9.30 -8.82 6.68
CA VAL A 28 8.09 -9.56 6.98
C VAL A 28 8.44 -10.84 7.74
N ASN A 29 8.06 -10.90 9.01
CA ASN A 29 7.95 -12.15 9.75
C ASN A 29 6.49 -12.60 9.76
N PHE A 30 6.15 -13.73 9.14
CA PHE A 30 4.76 -14.20 9.12
C PHE A 30 4.30 -14.65 10.50
N ALA A 31 3.22 -14.04 11.00
CA ALA A 31 2.62 -14.36 12.28
C ALA A 31 1.14 -13.94 12.28
N VAL A 32 0.26 -14.75 12.86
CA VAL A 32 -1.15 -14.36 13.00
C VAL A 32 -1.32 -13.54 14.27
N THR A 33 -1.91 -12.35 14.16
CA THR A 33 -2.19 -11.51 15.34
C THR A 33 -3.16 -12.19 16.30
N GLY A 34 -2.88 -12.08 17.60
CA GLY A 34 -3.80 -12.50 18.66
C GLY A 34 -4.88 -11.45 19.00
N ASP A 35 -4.74 -10.22 18.51
CA ASP A 35 -5.63 -9.10 18.81
C ASP A 35 -6.64 -8.86 17.68
N LEU A 36 -7.64 -9.72 17.60
CA LEU A 36 -8.72 -9.60 16.61
C LEU A 36 -9.52 -8.29 16.75
N PRO A 37 -9.93 -7.84 17.95
CA PRO A 37 -10.63 -6.57 18.11
C PRO A 37 -9.82 -5.38 17.61
N GLY A 38 -8.53 -5.30 17.94
CA GLY A 38 -7.64 -4.25 17.45
C GLY A 38 -7.49 -4.29 15.92
N LEU A 39 -7.34 -5.48 15.33
CA LEU A 39 -7.28 -5.64 13.88
C LEU A 39 -8.56 -5.15 13.20
N LEU A 40 -9.74 -5.46 13.75
CA LEU A 40 -11.02 -5.01 13.21
C LEU A 40 -11.17 -3.48 13.30
N ALA A 41 -10.71 -2.87 14.40
CA ALA A 41 -10.70 -1.42 14.54
C ALA A 41 -9.78 -0.76 13.51
N VAL A 42 -8.56 -1.30 13.33
CA VAL A 42 -7.63 -0.85 12.28
C VAL A 42 -8.27 -1.00 10.92
N ALA A 43 -8.87 -2.15 10.60
CA ALA A 43 -9.52 -2.39 9.33
C ALA A 43 -10.65 -1.40 9.03
N ALA A 44 -11.49 -1.08 10.03
CA ALA A 44 -12.58 -0.13 9.89
C ALA A 44 -12.11 1.31 9.61
N VAL A 45 -11.00 1.72 10.21
CA VAL A 45 -10.43 3.07 10.01
C VAL A 45 -9.59 3.13 8.73
N ALA A 46 -8.77 2.10 8.49
CA ALA A 46 -7.79 2.03 7.41
C ALA A 46 -8.41 2.17 6.02
N ILE A 47 -9.68 1.77 5.83
CA ILE A 47 -10.36 1.90 4.53
C ILE A 47 -10.53 3.37 4.15
N LEU A 48 -10.77 4.25 5.13
CA LEU A 48 -10.87 5.69 4.91
C LEU A 48 -9.49 6.34 4.92
N ILE A 49 -8.72 6.10 5.99
CA ILE A 49 -7.38 6.65 6.20
C ILE A 49 -6.48 5.53 6.73
N PRO A 50 -5.46 5.07 5.99
CA PRO A 50 -4.88 5.74 4.82
C PRO A 50 -5.54 5.41 3.47
N ALA A 51 -6.19 4.25 3.30
CA ALA A 51 -6.38 3.67 1.97
C ALA A 51 -7.11 4.59 1.00
N PHE A 52 -8.37 4.98 1.26
CA PHE A 52 -9.11 5.83 0.33
C PHE A 52 -8.50 7.23 0.18
N ALA A 53 -8.14 7.89 1.29
CA ALA A 53 -7.61 9.24 1.29
C ALA A 53 -6.28 9.38 0.54
N GLU A 54 -5.34 8.45 0.76
CA GLU A 54 -4.06 8.46 0.07
C GLU A 54 -4.22 8.11 -1.41
N GLU A 55 -5.12 7.21 -1.79
CA GLU A 55 -5.39 6.93 -3.20
C GLU A 55 -6.01 8.15 -3.92
N LEU A 56 -6.86 8.95 -3.26
CA LEU A 56 -7.36 10.22 -3.81
C LEU A 56 -6.22 11.21 -4.11
N VAL A 57 -5.28 11.36 -3.17
CA VAL A 57 -4.17 12.30 -3.31
C VAL A 57 -3.19 11.79 -4.37
N PHE A 58 -2.62 10.60 -4.17
CA PHE A 58 -1.50 10.14 -4.97
C PHE A 58 -1.93 9.62 -6.35
N ARG A 59 -3.07 8.92 -6.47
CA ARG A 59 -3.45 8.28 -7.74
C ARG A 59 -4.41 9.15 -8.55
N VAL A 60 -5.46 9.66 -7.92
CA VAL A 60 -6.44 10.49 -8.65
C VAL A 60 -5.86 11.87 -8.95
N SER A 61 -5.34 12.57 -7.93
CA SER A 61 -4.88 13.95 -8.07
C SER A 61 -3.47 14.04 -8.67
N LEU A 62 -2.47 13.39 -8.06
CA LEU A 62 -1.07 13.53 -8.47
C LEU A 62 -0.72 12.68 -9.70
N ALA A 63 -1.02 11.38 -9.74
CA ALA A 63 -0.65 10.52 -10.88
C ALA A 63 -1.55 10.72 -12.10
N GLY A 64 -2.86 10.91 -11.89
CA GLY A 64 -3.86 10.99 -12.93
C GLY A 64 -3.96 9.73 -13.82
N ARG A 65 -4.78 9.81 -14.87
CA ARG A 65 -5.06 8.66 -15.75
C ARG A 65 -3.99 8.37 -16.80
N ARG A 66 -3.11 9.32 -17.09
CA ARG A 66 -2.12 9.24 -18.18
C ARG A 66 -0.79 9.89 -17.78
N GLY A 67 0.25 9.59 -18.54
CA GLY A 67 1.61 10.11 -18.32
C GLY A 67 2.44 9.20 -17.42
N ARG A 68 3.59 8.75 -17.93
CA ARG A 68 4.51 7.86 -17.20
C ARG A 68 5.33 8.63 -16.16
N VAL A 69 5.88 9.79 -16.55
CA VAL A 69 6.65 10.66 -15.64
C VAL A 69 5.79 11.09 -14.44
N ARG A 70 4.57 11.56 -14.71
CA ARG A 70 3.62 11.97 -13.66
C ARG A 70 3.29 10.83 -12.68
N ALA A 71 3.11 9.60 -13.19
CA ALA A 71 2.93 8.42 -12.33
C ALA A 71 4.17 8.13 -11.49
N ALA A 72 5.36 8.14 -12.08
CA ALA A 72 6.61 7.88 -11.37
C ALA A 72 6.83 8.90 -10.24
N LEU A 73 6.61 10.20 -10.52
CA LEU A 73 6.70 11.26 -9.51
C LEU A 73 5.66 11.08 -8.38
N ALA A 74 4.44 10.69 -8.71
CA ALA A 74 3.41 10.43 -7.70
C ALA A 74 3.72 9.20 -6.83
N ILE A 75 4.30 8.15 -7.41
CA ILE A 75 4.79 6.98 -6.66
C ILE A 75 5.94 7.38 -5.74
N ALA A 76 6.90 8.17 -6.24
CA ALA A 76 8.00 8.68 -5.41
C ALA A 76 7.46 9.53 -4.24
N ALA A 77 6.49 10.41 -4.50
CA ALA A 77 5.83 11.19 -3.46
C ALA A 77 5.09 10.30 -2.43
N PHE A 78 4.41 9.25 -2.89
CA PHE A 78 3.75 8.27 -2.02
C PHE A 78 4.75 7.53 -1.12
N VAL A 79 5.91 7.13 -1.67
CA VAL A 79 6.97 6.50 -0.88
C VAL A 79 7.54 7.47 0.16
N LEU A 80 7.91 8.68 -0.25
CA LEU A 80 8.48 9.71 0.64
C LEU A 80 7.48 10.22 1.69
N TRP A 81 6.19 10.08 1.45
CA TRP A 81 5.16 10.41 2.42
C TRP A 81 5.30 9.56 3.71
N HIS A 82 5.77 8.32 3.63
CA HIS A 82 5.86 7.45 4.79
C HIS A 82 6.94 7.91 5.81
N PRO A 83 8.19 8.22 5.40
CA PRO A 83 9.15 8.85 6.29
C PRO A 83 8.64 10.18 6.87
N VAL A 84 7.96 10.98 6.06
CA VAL A 84 7.37 12.25 6.51
C VAL A 84 6.30 12.02 7.59
N GLN A 85 5.43 11.02 7.44
CA GLN A 85 4.45 10.66 8.48
C GLN A 85 5.14 10.28 9.79
N ALA A 86 6.25 9.53 9.72
CA ALA A 86 7.05 9.16 10.90
C ALA A 86 7.71 10.37 11.56
N TRP A 87 8.32 11.26 10.77
CA TRP A 87 8.96 12.49 11.29
C TRP A 87 7.96 13.48 11.89
N LEU A 88 6.74 13.53 11.35
CA LEU A 88 5.64 14.36 11.88
C LEU A 88 4.92 13.72 13.08
N GLY A 89 5.26 12.48 13.44
CA GLY A 89 4.63 11.77 14.56
C GLY A 89 3.13 11.55 14.35
N LEU A 90 2.69 11.29 13.13
CA LEU A 90 1.26 11.07 12.86
C LEU A 90 0.76 9.79 13.54
N PRO A 91 -0.53 9.72 13.95
CA PRO A 91 -1.05 8.62 14.79
C PRO A 91 -0.89 7.19 14.22
N MET A 92 -0.80 7.04 12.89
CA MET A 92 -0.65 5.74 12.22
C MET A 92 0.78 5.43 11.78
N ALA A 93 1.70 6.37 11.97
CA ALA A 93 3.09 6.21 11.56
C ALA A 93 3.81 5.19 12.44
N GLN A 94 4.76 4.47 11.85
CA GLN A 94 5.54 3.44 12.53
C GLN A 94 7.01 3.57 12.18
N ALA A 95 7.90 3.10 13.05
CA ALA A 95 9.34 3.15 12.84
C ALA A 95 9.77 2.51 11.51
N VAL A 96 9.09 1.42 11.11
CA VAL A 96 9.35 0.71 9.86
C VAL A 96 9.17 1.58 8.60
N PHE A 97 8.47 2.73 8.70
CA PHE A 97 8.30 3.66 7.58
C PHE A 97 9.62 4.31 7.12
N LEU A 98 10.70 4.15 7.90
CA LEU A 98 12.04 4.61 7.56
C LEU A 98 12.91 3.50 6.95
N GLU A 99 12.47 2.25 7.00
CA GLU A 99 13.27 1.10 6.58
C GLU A 99 13.25 0.94 5.05
N PRO A 100 14.41 0.73 4.40
CA PRO A 100 14.50 0.66 2.94
C PRO A 100 13.60 -0.41 2.33
N GLY A 101 13.51 -1.60 2.93
CA GLY A 101 12.70 -2.70 2.44
C GLY A 101 11.20 -2.38 2.51
N PHE A 102 10.76 -1.67 3.56
CA PHE A 102 9.38 -1.18 3.64
C PHE A 102 9.11 -0.14 2.55
N LEU A 103 10.04 0.80 2.31
CA LEU A 103 9.90 1.79 1.24
C LEU A 103 9.85 1.14 -0.15
N ALA A 104 10.59 0.04 -0.36
CA ALA A 104 10.52 -0.75 -1.59
C ALA A 104 9.16 -1.44 -1.76
N ILE A 105 8.61 -2.02 -0.69
CA ILE A 105 7.25 -2.60 -0.68
C ILE A 105 6.21 -1.51 -0.96
N THR A 106 6.32 -0.35 -0.32
CA THR A 106 5.46 0.82 -0.56
C THR A 106 5.55 1.29 -2.01
N ALA A 107 6.73 1.27 -2.64
CA ALA A 107 6.88 1.60 -4.06
C ALA A 107 6.13 0.59 -4.96
N ALA A 108 6.25 -0.71 -4.65
CA ALA A 108 5.52 -1.77 -5.35
C ALA A 108 4.00 -1.62 -5.20
N LEU A 109 3.53 -1.29 -4.00
CA LEU A 109 2.12 -0.98 -3.75
C LEU A 109 1.68 0.28 -4.51
N GLY A 110 2.53 1.31 -4.52
CA GLY A 110 2.45 2.51 -5.34
C GLY A 110 2.10 2.22 -6.79
N LEU A 111 2.91 1.35 -7.40
CA LEU A 111 2.75 0.89 -8.77
C LEU A 111 1.47 0.08 -8.97
N ALA A 112 1.21 -0.91 -8.10
CA ALA A 112 0.03 -1.76 -8.16
C ALA A 112 -1.27 -0.94 -8.14
N CYS A 113 -1.42 -0.02 -7.19
CA CYS A 113 -2.57 0.87 -7.11
C CYS A 113 -2.67 1.80 -8.32
N THR A 114 -1.55 2.33 -8.83
CA THR A 114 -1.55 3.18 -10.04
C THR A 114 -2.06 2.42 -11.27
N LEU A 115 -1.65 1.15 -11.43
CA LEU A 115 -2.14 0.28 -12.49
C LEU A 115 -3.64 0.00 -12.31
N ALA A 116 -4.05 -0.41 -11.11
CA ALA A 116 -5.45 -0.69 -10.78
C ALA A 116 -6.36 0.51 -11.06
N TRP A 117 -5.94 1.72 -10.66
CA TRP A 117 -6.65 2.97 -10.95
C TRP A 117 -6.80 3.21 -12.45
N ARG A 118 -5.70 3.13 -13.21
CA ARG A 118 -5.70 3.47 -14.64
C ARG A 118 -6.54 2.50 -15.48
N ILE A 119 -6.42 1.21 -15.16
CA ILE A 119 -7.16 0.12 -15.80
C ILE A 119 -8.66 0.20 -15.48
N SER A 120 -9.01 0.26 -14.20
CA SER A 120 -10.41 0.23 -13.78
C SER A 120 -11.12 1.56 -14.03
N GLY A 121 -10.41 2.68 -13.86
CA GLY A 121 -10.98 4.02 -13.80
C GLY A 121 -11.80 4.30 -12.54
N SER A 122 -11.76 3.40 -11.55
CA SER A 122 -12.46 3.50 -10.28
C SER A 122 -11.43 3.62 -9.16
N ILE A 123 -11.72 4.42 -8.14
CA ILE A 123 -10.87 4.56 -6.96
C ILE A 123 -10.97 3.34 -6.04
N TRP A 124 -12.06 2.58 -6.13
CA TRP A 124 -12.30 1.47 -5.22
C TRP A 124 -11.32 0.31 -5.39
N PRO A 125 -10.95 -0.14 -6.60
CA PRO A 125 -9.94 -1.18 -6.75
C PRO A 125 -8.58 -0.87 -6.11
N PRO A 126 -7.94 0.30 -6.34
CA PRO A 126 -6.70 0.62 -5.63
C PRO A 126 -6.92 0.84 -4.13
N ALA A 127 -8.04 1.45 -3.70
CA ALA A 127 -8.32 1.63 -2.27
C ALA A 127 -8.49 0.29 -1.54
N LEU A 128 -9.20 -0.67 -2.13
CA LEU A 128 -9.36 -2.02 -1.58
C LEU A 128 -8.03 -2.79 -1.58
N LEU A 129 -7.23 -2.67 -2.63
CA LEU A 129 -5.90 -3.31 -2.69
C LEU A 129 -5.00 -2.77 -1.58
N HIS A 130 -4.88 -1.44 -1.45
CA HIS A 130 -4.11 -0.79 -0.40
C HIS A 130 -4.62 -1.20 0.98
N TRP A 131 -5.93 -1.16 1.21
CA TRP A 131 -6.54 -1.57 2.46
C TRP A 131 -6.23 -3.03 2.82
N LEU A 132 -6.39 -3.97 1.87
CA LEU A 132 -6.07 -5.38 2.08
C LEU A 132 -4.60 -5.58 2.47
N VAL A 133 -3.69 -4.81 1.88
CA VAL A 133 -2.27 -4.87 2.21
C VAL A 133 -2.01 -4.36 3.62
N VAL A 134 -2.62 -3.26 4.04
CA VAL A 134 -2.47 -2.71 5.41
C VAL A 134 -3.04 -3.67 6.46
N VAL A 135 -4.24 -4.20 6.23
CA VAL A 135 -4.88 -5.15 7.14
C VAL A 135 -4.12 -6.48 7.16
N GLY A 136 -3.70 -6.98 6.00
CA GLY A 136 -2.90 -8.19 5.88
C GLY A 136 -1.56 -8.05 6.59
N TRP A 137 -0.87 -6.92 6.44
CA TRP A 137 0.35 -6.62 7.18
C TRP A 137 0.13 -6.64 8.69
N LYS A 138 -0.92 -5.97 9.19
CA LYS A 138 -1.23 -5.94 10.62
C LYS A 138 -1.73 -7.26 11.20
N GLY A 139 -2.39 -8.07 10.38
CA GLY A 139 -3.01 -9.32 10.81
C GLY A 139 -2.12 -10.55 10.66
N LEU A 140 -1.19 -10.55 9.70
CA LEU A 140 -0.43 -11.72 9.26
C LEU A 140 1.08 -11.54 9.35
N THR A 141 1.56 -10.45 9.93
CA THR A 141 3.00 -10.21 10.12
C THR A 141 3.31 -9.71 11.52
N ALA A 142 4.51 -10.02 12.00
CA ALA A 142 5.13 -9.48 13.20
C ALA A 142 6.35 -8.61 12.81
N PRO A 143 6.78 -7.69 13.69
CA PRO A 143 8.07 -7.01 13.53
C PRO A 143 9.22 -8.00 13.31
N VAL A 144 10.19 -7.59 12.51
CA VAL A 144 11.45 -8.32 12.32
C VAL A 144 12.41 -8.05 13.45
#